data_AF-A0A925UVW5-F1
#
_entry.id   AF-A0A925UVW5-F1
#
_cell.length_a   1.000
_cell.length_b   1.000
_cell.length_c   1.000
_cell.angle_alpha   90.00
_cell.angle_beta   90.00
_cell.angle_gamma   90.00
#
_symmetry.space_group_name_H-M   'P 1'
#
loop_
_entity.id
_entity.type
_entity.pdbx_description
1 polymer ?
#
loop_
_entity_poly.entity_id
_entity_poly.type
_entity_poly.pdbx_seq_one_letter_code
_entity_poly.pdbx_strand_id
1 'polypeptide(L)' 'MARKQLKIVRLLEPELCLECRFAQTADVEAETGTHQRMIYCRRLDCDNWDIVNAEPARSMEVDDYGLDSAA' A
#
# COMPACT_ATOMS: atom_id res chain seq x y z
N MET A 1 15.96 -11.35 -6.19
CA MET A 1 14.73 -10.59 -5.89
C MET A 1 15.15 -9.19 -5.46
N ALA A 2 15.03 -8.17 -6.31
CA ALA A 2 15.24 -6.79 -5.85
C ALA A 2 14.18 -6.51 -4.78
N ARG A 3 14.60 -6.18 -3.55
CA ARG A 3 13.66 -5.74 -2.50
C ARG A 3 12.96 -4.49 -3.03
N LYS A 4 11.67 -4.58 -3.36
CA LYS A 4 10.87 -3.42 -3.72
C LYS A 4 10.95 -2.46 -2.53
N GLN A 5 11.46 -1.24 -2.73
CA GLN A 5 11.45 -0.22 -1.69
C GLN A 5 10.02 0.25 -1.51
N LEU A 6 9.37 -0.22 -0.44
CA LEU A 6 8.03 0.18 -0.08
C LEU A 6 8.08 1.52 0.64
N LYS A 7 7.14 2.40 0.29
CA LYS A 7 7.02 3.72 0.89
C LYS A 7 5.60 3.90 1.42
N ILE A 8 5.52 4.33 2.67
CA ILE A 8 4.32 4.84 3.30
C ILE A 8 4.19 6.30 2.88
N VAL A 9 3.08 6.64 2.25
CA VAL A 9 2.80 7.98 1.73
C VAL A 9 1.44 8.43 2.20
N ARG A 10 1.22 9.75 2.22
CA ARG A 10 -0.13 10.29 2.42
C ARG A 10 -0.89 10.24 1.09
N LEU A 11 -2.19 10.00 1.16
CA LEU A 11 -3.08 10.12 0.01
C LEU A 11 -3.60 11.55 -0.09
N LEU A 12 -3.67 12.08 -1.31
CA LEU A 12 -4.26 13.40 -1.55
C LEU A 12 -5.79 13.33 -1.42
N GLU A 13 -6.39 12.31 -2.02
CA GLU A 13 -7.82 11.99 -2.02
C GLU A 13 -8.03 10.52 -1.61
N PRO A 14 -8.14 10.22 -0.29
CA PRO A 14 -8.27 8.86 0.21
C PRO A 14 -9.47 8.09 -0.34
N GLU A 15 -10.58 8.78 -0.57
CA GLU A 15 -11.85 8.21 -1.02
C GLU A 15 -11.71 7.55 -2.40
N LEU A 16 -10.92 8.15 -3.30
CA LEU A 16 -10.64 7.57 -4.62
C LEU A 16 -9.92 6.23 -4.53
N CYS A 17 -9.09 6.05 -3.50
CA CYS A 17 -8.37 4.80 -3.30
C CYS A 17 -9.26 3.69 -2.73
N LEU A 18 -10.35 4.01 -2.04
CA LEU A 18 -11.30 3.00 -1.54
C LEU A 18 -12.09 2.33 -2.67
N GLU A 19 -12.30 3.04 -3.78
CA GLU A 19 -13.01 2.54 -4.97
C GLU A 19 -12.06 2.09 -6.10
N CYS A 20 -10.74 2.23 -5.90
CA CYS A 20 -9.75 1.94 -6.92
C CYS A 20 -9.47 0.43 -7.02
N ARG A 21 -9.70 -0.17 -8.19
CA ARG A 21 -9.38 -1.60 -8.46
C ARG A 21 -7.91 -2.01 -8.25
N PHE A 22 -7.01 -1.03 -8.21
CA PHE A 22 -5.58 -1.25 -7.99
C PHE A 22 -5.15 -1.10 -6.53
N ALA A 23 -6.04 -0.58 -5.68
CA ALA A 23 -5.85 -0.49 -4.25
C ALA A 23 -6.30 -1.79 -3.57
N GLN A 24 -5.55 -2.21 -2.57
CA GLN A 24 -5.89 -3.31 -1.68
C GLN A 24 -5.66 -2.86 -0.25
N THR A 25 -6.23 -3.58 0.71
CA THR A 25 -5.86 -3.39 2.11
C THR A 25 -4.65 -4.27 2.42
N ALA A 26 -3.73 -3.76 3.23
CA ALA A 26 -2.54 -4.47 3.66
C ALA A 26 -2.19 -4.09 5.10
N ASP A 27 -1.66 -5.05 5.84
CA ASP A 27 -0.99 -4.80 7.10
C ASP A 27 0.46 -4.39 6.80
N VAL A 28 0.86 -3.23 7.32
CA VAL A 28 2.17 -2.62 7.03
C VAL A 28 2.94 -2.46 8.33
N GLU A 29 4.19 -2.92 8.32
CA GLU A 29 5.17 -2.65 9.36
C GLU A 29 6.03 -1.45 8.97
N ALA A 30 5.91 -0.37 9.73
CA ALA A 30 6.79 0.79 9.61
C ALA A 30 8.20 0.46 10.13
N GLU A 31 9.21 1.28 9.80
CA GLU A 31 10.57 1.08 10.34
C GLU A 31 10.65 1.13 11.87
N THR A 32 9.72 1.82 12.53
CA THR A 32 9.61 1.87 13.99
C THR A 32 9.13 0.56 14.62
N GLY A 33 8.73 -0.43 13.80
CA GLY A 33 8.11 -1.69 14.24
C GLY A 33 6.60 -1.57 14.50
N THR A 34 6.01 -0.41 14.24
CA THR A 34 4.56 -0.21 14.36
C THR A 34 3.84 -0.92 13.22
N HIS A 35 2.80 -1.69 13.55
CA HIS A 35 1.93 -2.34 12.57
C HIS A 35 0.64 -1.54 12.41
N GLN A 36 0.26 -1.28 11.15
CA GLN A 36 -0.94 -0.54 10.83
C GLN A 36 -1.58 -1.04 9.55
N ARG A 37 -2.92 -1.07 9.53
CA ARG A 37 -3.71 -1.45 8.37
C ARG A 37 -3.82 -0.26 7.42
N MET A 38 -3.37 -0.40 6.19
CA MET A 38 -3.25 0.67 5.21
C MET A 38 -3.78 0.27 3.84
N ILE A 39 -3.97 1.28 2.98
CA ILE A 39 -4.18 1.06 1.56
C ILE A 39 -2.84 0.83 0.87
N TYR A 40 -2.71 -0.32 0.22
CA TYR A 40 -1.63 -0.64 -0.69
C TYR A 40 -2.04 -0.37 -2.14
N CYS A 41 -1.42 0.62 -2.77
CA CYS A 41 -1.62 0.92 -4.19
C CYS A 41 -0.57 0.19 -5.04
N ARG A 42 -1.04 -0.55 -6.05
CA ARG A 42 -0.18 -1.34 -6.97
C ARG A 42 0.25 -0.59 -8.23
N ARG A 43 -0.36 0.55 -8.54
CA ARG A 43 0.09 1.41 -9.65
C ARG A 43 1.47 1.93 -9.33
N LEU A 44 2.32 2.16 -10.33
CA LEU A 44 3.63 2.79 -10.15
C LEU A 44 3.63 4.26 -10.60
N ASP A 45 2.54 4.67 -11.24
CA ASP A 45 2.30 5.95 -11.89
C ASP A 45 1.10 6.69 -11.27
N CYS A 46 0.72 6.35 -10.03
CA CYS A 46 -0.40 7.01 -9.35
C CYS A 46 0.01 8.42 -8.95
N ASP A 47 -0.83 9.39 -9.29
CA ASP A 47 -0.69 10.80 -8.94
C ASP A 47 -1.35 11.16 -7.59
N ASN A 48 -2.22 10.29 -7.07
CA ASN A 48 -2.88 10.45 -5.76
C ASN A 48 -1.96 10.29 -4.53
N TRP A 49 -0.65 10.30 -4.70
CA TRP A 49 0.32 10.13 -3.61
C TRP A 49 1.05 11.42 -3.31
N ASP A 50 1.08 11.80 -2.05
CA ASP A 50 1.99 12.82 -1.55
C ASP A 50 3.31 12.17 -1.12
N ILE A 51 4.32 12.29 -1.99
CA ILE A 51 5.66 11.72 -1.77
C ILE A 51 6.59 12.65 -0.97
N VAL A 52 6.15 13.87 -0.62
CA VAL A 52 7.02 14.87 0.04
C VAL A 52 7.53 14.36 1.38
N ASN A 53 6.70 13.63 2.12
CA ASN A 53 7.02 13.07 3.43
C ASN A 53 6.95 11.53 3.41
N ALA A 54 7.41 10.92 2.32
CA ALA A 54 7.37 9.47 2.20
C ALA A 54 8.27 8.80 3.25
N GLU A 55 7.68 7.91 4.04
CA GLU A 55 8.39 7.12 5.06
C GLU A 55 8.67 5.70 4.53
N PRO A 56 9.79 5.09 4.92
CA PRO A 56 10.07 3.70 4.57
C PRO A 56 9.15 2.72 5.32
N ALA A 57 8.69 1.70 4.60
CA ALA A 57 8.07 0.51 5.21
C ALA A 57 9.10 -0.62 5.29
N ARG A 58 9.07 -1.34 6.41
CA ARG A 58 9.93 -2.51 6.65
C ARG A 58 9.36 -3.75 5.96
N SER A 59 8.07 -3.98 6.10
CA SER A 59 7.35 -5.11 5.50
C SER A 59 5.89 -4.76 5.24
N MET A 60 5.24 -5.54 4.39
CA MET A 60 3.80 -5.48 4.19
C MET A 60 3.25 -6.87 3.86
N GLU A 61 2.02 -7.13 4.28
CA GLU A 61 1.23 -8.28 3.88
C GLU A 61 -0.11 -7.80 3.34
N VAL A 62 -0.42 -8.16 2.09
CA VAL A 62 -1.72 -7.82 1.48
C VAL A 62 -2.78 -8.75 2.04
N ASP A 63 -3.92 -8.19 2.42
CA ASP A 63 -5.11 -8.96 2.74
C ASP A 63 -5.63 -9.65 1.45
N ASP A 64 -5.18 -10.88 1.20
CA ASP A 64 -5.68 -11.67 0.07
C ASP A 64 -7.00 -12.35 0.44
N TYR A 65 -8.09 -11.59 0.42
CA TYR A 65 -9.45 -12.13 0.54
C TYR A 65 -10.07 -12.47 -0.82
N GLY A 66 -9.31 -12.84 -1.87
CA GLY A 66 -9.99 -13.13 -3.15
C GLY A 66 -9.21 -13.53 -4.40
N LEU A 67 -7.98 -14.04 -4.34
CA LEU A 67 -7.29 -14.55 -5.53
C LEU A 67 -7.09 -16.08 -5.59
N ASP A 68 -7.83 -16.85 -4.79
CA ASP A 68 -7.90 -18.34 -4.86
C ASP A 68 -9.26 -18.87 -5.38
N SER A 69 -9.95 -18.15 -6.27
CA SER A 69 -11.24 -18.63 -6.85
C SER A 69 -11.29 -18.66 -8.38
N ALA A 70 -10.14 -18.70 -9.05
CA ALA A 70 -10.06 -18.98 -10.48
C ALA A 70 -9.03 -20.08 -10.74
N ALA A 71 -9.41 -21.33 -10.46
CA ALA A 71 -8.81 -22.53 -11.03
C ALA A 71 -9.81 -23.19 -11.99
#